data_AF-A0AAW0EQ28-F1
#
_entry.id   AF-A0AAW0EQ28-F1
#
_cell.length_a   1.000
_cell.length_b   1.000
_cell.length_c   1.000
_cell.angle_alpha   90.00
_cell.angle_beta   90.00
_cell.angle_gamma   90.00
#
_symmetry.space_group_name_H-M   'P 1'
#
loop_
_entity.id
_entity.type
_entity.pdbx_description
1 polymer ?
#
loop_
_entity_poly.entity_id
_entity_poly.type
_entity_poly.pdbx_seq_one_letter_code
_entity_poly.pdbx_strand_id
1 'polypeptide(L)'
;MRVGERVWKAAPLPQAFTAALESGNWLRALQMYQRHPYHTPPADTFDLLKAIMYYTGVGIEDVKERFNEKMRITSIAQRRRVDEVEWSVFWEAVDRGDGKTICDAISGSVCALQGAQIGVAELCAVLLKGAGEDWQTQLVDDMPFSTVSRHNLIHAALTQRRPDVATEMLSHFRISRSEAAVLWPLMSKCTWEEVLGMISMCPKASVPYNAALPFILRSGCSLQRLSEHLEQARVLGDSEVVAPLLGYAVETEDWSYVERCVGHLVDIGKITASARDAFSNLCRLHGPKRVCLRLLEHQVELSSMTMKDLESLRL
;
A
#
# COMPACT_ATOMS: atom_id res chain seq x y z
N MET A 1 38.38 -10.62 -25.01
CA MET A 1 37.33 -10.94 -26.01
C MET A 1 37.13 -12.44 -25.95
N ARG A 2 35.96 -13.05 -25.72
CA ARG A 2 34.55 -12.65 -25.84
C ARG A 2 33.71 -13.30 -24.73
N VAL A 3 32.60 -12.63 -24.45
CA VAL A 3 31.42 -13.04 -23.68
C VAL A 3 31.00 -14.48 -24.01
N GLY A 4 30.83 -15.31 -22.97
CA GLY A 4 30.05 -16.54 -23.05
C GLY A 4 28.68 -16.30 -22.45
N GLU A 5 27.72 -15.87 -23.27
CA GLU A 5 26.31 -15.84 -22.90
C GLU A 5 25.88 -17.24 -22.45
N ARG A 6 25.45 -17.40 -21.19
CA ARG A 6 24.70 -18.58 -20.76
C ARG A 6 23.32 -18.53 -21.41
N VAL A 7 23.24 -18.97 -22.66
CA VAL A 7 21.97 -19.26 -23.33
C VAL A 7 21.27 -20.37 -22.54
N TRP A 8 20.09 -20.07 -22.00
CA TRP A 8 19.19 -21.06 -21.40
C TRP A 8 18.81 -22.08 -22.46
N LYS A 9 19.49 -23.24 -22.51
CA LYS A 9 19.03 -24.37 -23.31
C LYS A 9 17.89 -25.04 -22.56
N ALA A 10 16.65 -24.80 -23.00
CA ALA A 10 15.49 -25.57 -22.57
C ALA A 10 15.80 -27.06 -22.78
N ALA A 11 15.86 -27.83 -21.70
CA ALA A 11 15.97 -29.28 -21.81
C ALA A 11 14.70 -29.81 -22.50
N PRO A 12 14.84 -30.66 -23.54
CA PRO A 12 13.69 -31.16 -24.29
C PRO A 12 12.80 -32.00 -23.37
N LEU A 13 11.48 -31.82 -23.50
CA LEU A 13 10.52 -32.62 -22.74
C LEU A 13 10.68 -34.10 -23.10
N PRO A 14 10.50 -35.03 -22.13
CA PRO A 14 10.68 -36.45 -22.37
C PRO A 14 9.75 -36.95 -23.48
N GLN A 15 10.22 -37.83 -24.38
CA GLN A 15 9.40 -38.39 -25.48
C GLN A 15 8.06 -39.00 -25.01
N ALA A 16 8.05 -39.56 -23.79
CA ALA A 16 6.85 -40.12 -23.18
C ALA A 16 5.77 -39.07 -22.86
N PHE A 17 6.12 -37.78 -22.75
CA PHE A 17 5.15 -36.69 -22.69
C PHE A 17 4.44 -36.51 -24.04
N THR A 18 5.19 -36.44 -25.14
CA THR A 18 4.64 -36.28 -26.50
C THR A 18 3.73 -37.45 -26.87
N ALA A 19 4.14 -38.68 -26.56
CA ALA A 19 3.33 -39.88 -26.77
C ALA A 19 2.03 -39.89 -25.94
N ALA A 20 2.03 -39.31 -24.73
CA ALA A 20 0.83 -39.19 -23.90
C ALA A 20 -0.15 -38.12 -24.44
N LEU A 21 0.36 -37.07 -25.10
CA LEU A 21 -0.48 -36.09 -25.81
C LEU A 21 -1.11 -36.72 -27.06
N GLU A 22 -0.31 -37.40 -27.89
CA GLU A 22 -0.76 -38.03 -29.14
C GLU A 22 -1.80 -39.14 -28.92
N SER A 23 -1.74 -39.82 -27.77
CA SER A 23 -2.69 -40.87 -27.37
C SER A 23 -3.91 -40.36 -26.59
N GLY A 24 -4.03 -39.05 -26.36
CA GLY A 24 -5.17 -38.46 -25.64
C GLY A 24 -5.19 -38.72 -24.14
N ASN A 25 -4.08 -39.20 -23.54
CA ASN A 25 -3.95 -39.43 -22.11
C ASN A 25 -3.40 -38.19 -21.39
N TRP A 26 -4.22 -37.14 -21.38
CA TRP A 26 -3.82 -35.79 -20.97
C TRP A 26 -3.47 -35.68 -19.48
N LEU A 27 -4.05 -36.52 -18.60
CA LEU A 27 -3.71 -36.55 -17.17
C LEU A 27 -2.27 -37.04 -16.95
N ARG A 28 -1.86 -38.07 -17.70
CA ARG A 28 -0.50 -38.59 -17.64
C ARG A 28 0.50 -37.60 -18.24
N ALA A 29 0.15 -36.96 -19.35
CA ALA A 29 0.96 -35.89 -19.94
C ALA A 29 1.18 -34.74 -18.93
N LEU A 30 0.12 -34.29 -18.24
CA LEU A 30 0.19 -33.25 -17.22
C LEU A 30 1.09 -33.64 -16.03
N GLN A 31 0.99 -34.88 -15.56
CA GLN A 31 1.84 -35.36 -14.45
C GLN A 31 3.32 -35.41 -14.82
N MET A 32 3.64 -35.78 -16.06
CA MET A 32 5.02 -35.79 -16.56
C MET A 32 5.54 -34.36 -16.78
N TYR A 33 4.68 -33.48 -17.28
CA TYR A 33 4.96 -32.05 -17.42
C TYR A 33 5.03 -31.30 -16.10
N GLN A 34 4.57 -31.83 -14.96
CA GLN A 34 4.71 -31.19 -13.63
C GLN A 34 5.92 -31.71 -12.83
N ARG A 35 6.63 -32.70 -13.37
CA ARG A 35 7.79 -33.33 -12.72
C ARG A 35 9.12 -33.00 -13.43
N HIS A 36 9.10 -32.12 -14.43
CA HIS A 36 10.27 -31.76 -15.22
C HIS A 36 11.08 -30.65 -14.53
N PRO A 37 12.40 -30.80 -14.34
CA PRO A 37 13.17 -29.95 -13.43
C PRO A 37 13.26 -28.46 -13.82
N TYR A 38 12.85 -28.07 -15.03
CA TYR A 38 12.81 -26.68 -15.50
C TYR A 38 11.40 -26.35 -15.99
N HIS A 39 10.55 -25.84 -15.09
CA HIS A 39 9.18 -25.42 -15.39
C HIS A 39 9.13 -23.90 -15.57
N THR A 40 9.34 -23.45 -16.79
CA THR A 40 8.67 -22.24 -17.28
C THR A 40 7.63 -22.71 -18.29
N PRO A 41 6.34 -22.34 -18.15
CA PRO A 41 5.37 -22.65 -19.17
C PRO A 41 5.75 -21.89 -20.45
N PRO A 42 5.84 -22.55 -21.63
CA PRO A 42 5.94 -21.81 -22.88
C PRO A 42 4.67 -20.97 -23.06
N ALA A 43 4.82 -19.85 -23.77
CA ALA A 43 3.85 -18.76 -23.89
C ALA A 43 2.46 -19.15 -24.45
N ASP A 44 2.26 -20.38 -24.95
CA ASP A 44 0.98 -20.88 -25.46
C ASP A 44 0.22 -21.75 -24.44
N THR A 45 0.28 -21.38 -23.17
CA THR A 45 -0.38 -22.10 -22.07
C THR A 45 -1.89 -21.86 -21.98
N PHE A 46 -2.44 -20.91 -22.75
CA PHE A 46 -3.83 -20.47 -22.64
C PHE A 46 -4.81 -21.43 -23.34
N ASP A 47 -4.44 -21.98 -24.49
CA ASP A 47 -5.33 -22.89 -25.24
C ASP A 47 -5.33 -24.32 -24.69
N LEU A 48 -4.20 -24.77 -24.13
CA LEU A 48 -4.14 -26.02 -23.38
C LEU A 48 -4.98 -25.95 -22.10
N LEU A 49 -4.95 -24.82 -21.38
CA LEU A 49 -5.80 -24.60 -20.20
C LEU A 49 -7.28 -24.61 -20.59
N LYS A 50 -7.66 -23.87 -21.66
CA LYS A 50 -9.04 -23.81 -22.15
C LYS A 50 -9.57 -25.19 -22.56
N ALA A 51 -8.76 -26.00 -23.25
CA ALA A 51 -9.16 -27.34 -23.68
C ALA A 51 -9.37 -28.29 -22.48
N ILE A 52 -8.50 -28.21 -21.46
CA ILE A 52 -8.63 -29.01 -20.24
C ILE A 52 -9.90 -28.61 -19.46
N MET A 53 -10.19 -27.32 -19.36
CA MET A 53 -11.37 -26.80 -18.67
C MET A 53 -12.68 -27.17 -19.37
N TYR A 54 -12.69 -27.11 -20.71
CA TYR A 54 -13.85 -27.48 -21.52
C TYR A 54 -14.22 -28.96 -21.38
N TYR A 55 -13.24 -29.87 -21.38
CA TYR A 55 -13.51 -31.32 -21.34
C TYR A 55 -13.67 -31.91 -19.94
N THR A 56 -13.17 -31.25 -18.89
CA THR A 56 -13.27 -31.75 -17.50
C THR A 56 -14.41 -31.11 -16.70
N GLY A 57 -15.07 -30.08 -17.24
CA GLY A 57 -16.18 -29.37 -16.59
C GLY A 57 -15.77 -28.50 -15.40
N VAL A 58 -14.46 -28.29 -15.21
CA VAL A 58 -13.89 -27.52 -14.11
C VAL A 58 -13.93 -26.03 -14.44
N GLY A 59 -14.57 -25.21 -13.60
CA GLY A 59 -14.74 -23.77 -13.83
C GLY A 59 -13.45 -22.97 -13.65
N ILE A 60 -13.40 -21.75 -14.22
CA ILE A 60 -12.29 -20.79 -14.03
C ILE A 60 -12.02 -20.54 -12.53
N GLU A 61 -13.06 -20.50 -11.72
CA GLU A 61 -12.94 -20.28 -10.27
C GLU A 61 -12.30 -21.49 -9.56
N ASP A 62 -12.63 -22.73 -9.96
CA ASP A 62 -12.00 -23.93 -9.39
C ASP A 62 -10.51 -24.04 -9.74
N VAL A 63 -10.14 -23.61 -10.95
CA VAL A 63 -8.73 -23.55 -11.38
C VAL A 63 -7.99 -22.47 -10.61
N LYS A 64 -8.60 -21.29 -10.43
CA LYS A 64 -8.03 -20.22 -9.59
C LYS A 64 -7.85 -20.67 -8.15
N GLU A 65 -8.84 -21.32 -7.56
CA GLU A 65 -8.80 -21.74 -6.17
C GLU A 65 -7.76 -22.85 -5.94
N ARG A 66 -7.70 -23.85 -6.85
CA ARG A 66 -6.68 -24.90 -6.80
C ARG A 66 -5.29 -24.41 -7.19
N PHE A 67 -5.18 -23.45 -8.10
CA PHE A 67 -3.91 -22.82 -8.43
C PHE A 67 -3.42 -21.94 -7.29
N ASN A 68 -4.30 -21.20 -6.62
CA ASN A 68 -3.99 -20.44 -5.41
C ASN A 68 -3.59 -21.37 -4.25
N GLU A 69 -4.30 -22.48 -4.06
CA GLU A 69 -3.95 -23.48 -3.03
C GLU A 69 -2.63 -24.18 -3.37
N LYS A 70 -2.35 -24.47 -4.64
CA LYS A 70 -1.08 -25.07 -5.08
C LYS A 70 0.06 -24.05 -5.07
N MET A 71 -0.18 -22.77 -5.34
CA MET A 71 0.76 -21.67 -5.13
C MET A 71 1.04 -21.46 -3.64
N ARG A 72 0.03 -21.60 -2.79
CA ARG A 72 0.16 -21.60 -1.32
C ARG A 72 1.00 -22.78 -0.84
N ILE A 73 0.78 -23.97 -1.40
CA ILE A 73 1.56 -25.18 -1.07
C ILE A 73 2.99 -25.09 -1.65
N THR A 74 3.18 -24.49 -2.83
CA THR A 74 4.49 -24.32 -3.47
C THR A 74 5.30 -23.22 -2.78
N SER A 75 4.65 -22.15 -2.31
CA SER A 75 5.26 -21.14 -1.43
C SER A 75 5.57 -21.68 -0.04
N ILE A 76 4.87 -22.72 0.41
CA ILE A 76 5.20 -23.50 1.62
C ILE A 76 6.33 -24.52 1.34
N ALA A 77 6.41 -25.10 0.15
CA ALA A 77 7.43 -26.10 -0.22
C ALA A 77 8.77 -25.47 -0.63
N GLN A 78 8.77 -24.23 -1.14
CA GLN A 78 9.99 -23.42 -1.28
C GLN A 78 10.55 -22.95 0.08
N ARG A 79 9.85 -23.17 1.20
CA ARG A 79 10.35 -22.92 2.57
C ARG A 79 11.38 -23.93 3.09
N ARG A 80 11.89 -24.84 2.27
CA ARG A 80 12.93 -25.80 2.70
C ARG A 80 14.03 -25.88 1.64
N ARG A 81 15.17 -25.24 1.92
CA ARG A 81 16.49 -25.28 1.25
C ARG A 81 16.97 -23.95 0.63
N VAL A 82 16.96 -22.90 1.43
CA VAL A 82 18.11 -21.98 1.48
C VAL A 82 18.51 -22.01 2.96
N ASP A 83 19.77 -22.31 3.27
CA ASP A 83 20.24 -22.44 4.65
C ASP A 83 19.73 -21.25 5.48
N GLU A 84 18.83 -21.51 6.44
CA GLU A 84 18.23 -20.48 7.28
C GLU A 84 19.36 -19.85 8.10
N VAL A 85 19.82 -18.66 7.68
CA VAL A 85 20.69 -17.83 8.53
C VAL A 85 19.92 -17.58 9.83
N GLU A 86 20.48 -18.02 10.96
CA GLU A 86 19.86 -17.82 12.27
C GLU A 86 19.56 -16.33 12.47
N TRP A 87 18.39 -16.02 13.02
CA TRP A 87 17.88 -14.66 13.09
C TRP A 87 18.78 -13.72 13.92
N SER A 88 19.41 -14.26 14.96
CA SER A 88 20.47 -13.61 15.72
C SER A 88 21.67 -13.22 14.83
N VAL A 89 22.09 -14.11 13.92
CA VAL A 89 23.22 -13.88 12.99
C VAL A 89 22.88 -12.79 11.96
N PHE A 90 21.62 -12.71 11.51
CA PHE A 90 21.18 -11.60 10.66
C PHE A 90 21.28 -10.25 11.37
N TRP A 91 20.72 -10.13 12.57
CA TRP A 91 20.75 -8.87 13.32
C TRP A 91 22.17 -8.48 13.76
N GLU A 92 23.01 -9.45 14.13
CA GLU A 92 24.44 -9.21 14.35
C GLU A 92 25.16 -8.74 13.08
N ALA A 93 24.78 -9.27 11.91
CA ALA A 93 25.32 -8.80 10.65
C ALA A 93 24.87 -7.38 10.32
N VAL A 94 23.61 -7.02 10.64
CA VAL A 94 23.10 -5.64 10.52
C VAL A 94 23.86 -4.70 11.47
N ASP A 95 24.06 -5.11 12.73
CA ASP A 95 24.80 -4.34 13.75
C ASP A 95 26.25 -4.07 13.33
N ARG A 96 26.92 -5.10 12.78
CA ARG A 96 28.32 -5.03 12.36
C ARG A 96 28.52 -4.47 10.94
N GLY A 97 27.43 -4.19 10.21
CA GLY A 97 27.48 -3.74 8.82
C GLY A 97 28.01 -4.79 7.83
N ASP A 98 27.87 -6.08 8.11
CA ASP A 98 28.29 -7.17 7.23
C ASP A 98 27.32 -7.35 6.05
N GLY A 99 27.51 -6.53 5.01
CA GLY A 99 26.66 -6.51 3.83
C GLY A 99 26.55 -7.84 3.07
N LYS A 100 27.53 -8.75 3.21
CA LYS A 100 27.47 -10.06 2.54
C LYS A 100 26.47 -10.96 3.25
N THR A 101 26.60 -11.09 4.57
CA THR A 101 25.70 -11.92 5.40
C THR A 101 24.27 -11.37 5.38
N ILE A 102 24.10 -10.03 5.34
CA ILE A 102 22.79 -9.37 5.17
C ILE A 102 22.14 -9.76 3.84
N CYS A 103 22.89 -9.68 2.72
CA CYS A 103 22.38 -10.03 1.40
C CYS A 103 22.03 -11.53 1.28
N ASP A 104 22.88 -12.40 1.82
CA ASP A 104 22.69 -13.84 1.81
C ASP A 104 21.45 -14.24 2.63
N ALA A 105 21.23 -13.62 3.79
CA ALA A 105 20.03 -13.81 4.60
C ALA A 105 18.77 -13.30 3.88
N ILE A 106 18.75 -12.05 3.41
CA ILE A 106 17.58 -11.45 2.77
C ILE A 106 17.21 -12.15 1.45
N SER A 107 18.18 -12.74 0.75
CA SER A 107 17.93 -13.55 -0.45
C SER A 107 17.09 -14.81 -0.18
N GLY A 108 17.05 -15.28 1.08
CA GLY A 108 16.16 -16.35 1.54
C GLY A 108 14.78 -15.86 2.01
N SER A 109 14.55 -14.54 2.13
CA SER A 109 13.27 -13.95 2.55
C SER A 109 12.29 -13.79 1.37
N VAL A 110 11.01 -13.52 1.66
CA VAL A 110 9.91 -13.33 0.68
C VAL A 110 10.12 -12.10 -0.24
N CYS A 111 11.24 -11.38 -0.13
CA CYS A 111 11.56 -10.20 -0.93
C CYS A 111 12.12 -10.57 -2.31
N ALA A 112 11.22 -10.75 -3.28
CA ALA A 112 11.53 -11.26 -4.63
C ALA A 112 12.32 -10.32 -5.57
N LEU A 113 12.68 -9.09 -5.17
CA LEU A 113 13.37 -8.11 -6.03
C LEU A 113 14.56 -7.47 -5.29
N GLN A 114 15.75 -7.44 -5.93
CA GLN A 114 16.98 -6.87 -5.34
C GLN A 114 16.81 -5.44 -4.79
N GLY A 115 16.05 -4.57 -5.46
CA GLY A 115 15.77 -3.22 -4.96
C GLY A 115 14.90 -3.18 -3.70
N ALA A 116 14.06 -4.20 -3.47
CA ALA A 116 13.29 -4.34 -2.23
C ALA A 116 14.14 -4.89 -1.07
N GLN A 117 15.23 -5.61 -1.37
CA GLN A 117 16.13 -6.17 -0.36
C GLN A 117 16.94 -5.09 0.35
N ILE A 118 17.43 -4.08 -0.39
CA ILE A 118 18.15 -2.93 0.17
C ILE A 118 17.24 -2.14 1.12
N GLY A 119 16.02 -1.81 0.69
CA GLY A 119 15.07 -1.09 1.53
C GLY A 119 14.69 -1.87 2.79
N VAL A 120 14.61 -3.20 2.73
CA VAL A 120 14.39 -4.04 3.93
C VAL A 120 15.59 -3.99 4.88
N ALA A 121 16.82 -4.04 4.36
CA ALA A 121 18.03 -3.91 5.18
C ALA A 121 18.10 -2.54 5.89
N GLU A 122 17.77 -1.45 5.19
CA GLU A 122 17.71 -0.10 5.77
C GLU A 122 16.66 -0.01 6.88
N LEU A 123 15.46 -0.54 6.64
CA LEU A 123 14.41 -0.59 7.65
C LEU A 123 14.83 -1.39 8.88
N CYS A 124 15.48 -2.54 8.69
CA CYS A 124 16.04 -3.32 9.80
C CYS A 124 17.10 -2.51 10.56
N ALA A 125 18.03 -1.83 9.88
CA ALA A 125 19.04 -1.01 10.55
C ALA A 125 18.43 0.11 11.41
N VAL A 126 17.36 0.78 10.93
CA VAL A 126 16.62 1.78 11.70
C VAL A 126 15.94 1.14 12.92
N LEU A 127 15.35 -0.05 12.77
CA LEU A 127 14.70 -0.79 13.85
C LEU A 127 15.72 -1.23 14.93
N LEU A 128 16.88 -1.73 14.51
CA LEU A 128 17.99 -2.12 15.38
C LEU A 128 18.53 -0.93 16.18
N LYS A 129 18.80 0.19 15.50
CA LYS A 129 19.21 1.44 16.13
C LYS A 129 18.17 1.94 17.13
N GLY A 130 16.88 1.78 16.81
CA GLY A 130 15.79 2.13 17.70
C GLY A 130 15.71 1.26 18.95
N ALA A 131 16.03 -0.04 18.84
CA ALA A 131 15.98 -1.00 19.95
C ALA A 131 17.14 -0.86 20.95
N GLY A 132 18.29 -0.32 20.52
CA GLY A 132 19.43 -0.05 21.41
C GLY A 132 20.08 -1.32 21.95
N GLU A 133 20.58 -1.29 23.20
CA GLU A 133 21.31 -2.42 23.80
C GLU A 133 20.42 -3.67 24.02
N ASP A 134 19.10 -3.51 24.12
CA ASP A 134 18.13 -4.59 24.36
C ASP A 134 17.60 -5.25 23.08
N TRP A 135 18.25 -5.02 21.93
CA TRP A 135 17.74 -5.43 20.64
C TRP A 135 17.52 -6.95 20.51
N GLN A 136 18.33 -7.76 21.20
CA GLN A 136 18.17 -9.23 21.14
C GLN A 136 16.80 -9.65 21.65
N THR A 137 16.39 -9.18 22.83
CA THR A 137 15.10 -9.53 23.41
C THR A 137 13.93 -8.90 22.61
N GLN A 138 14.08 -7.67 22.12
CA GLN A 138 12.98 -6.96 21.45
C GLN A 138 12.75 -7.39 19.99
N LEU A 139 13.80 -7.87 19.30
CA LEU A 139 13.76 -8.12 17.86
C LEU A 139 13.91 -9.61 17.50
N VAL A 140 14.64 -10.38 18.31
CA VAL A 140 14.91 -11.80 18.03
C VAL A 140 13.79 -12.69 18.52
N ASP A 141 13.30 -12.46 19.75
CA ASP A 141 12.31 -13.32 20.39
C ASP A 141 10.88 -13.04 19.90
N ASP A 142 10.58 -11.79 19.54
CA ASP A 142 9.21 -11.34 19.24
C ASP A 142 8.85 -11.27 17.74
N MET A 143 9.82 -11.38 16.81
CA MET A 143 9.61 -11.19 15.37
C MET A 143 10.29 -12.26 14.48
N PRO A 144 9.57 -13.29 13.97
CA PRO A 144 10.16 -14.33 13.13
C PRO A 144 10.45 -13.89 11.68
N PHE A 145 11.52 -14.43 11.08
CA PHE A 145 11.99 -14.12 9.71
C PHE A 145 10.94 -14.29 8.62
N SER A 146 10.06 -15.29 8.75
CA SER A 146 9.01 -15.60 7.77
C SER A 146 7.95 -14.49 7.63
N THR A 147 7.90 -13.54 8.57
CA THR A 147 6.98 -12.40 8.55
C THR A 147 7.66 -11.10 8.16
N VAL A 148 8.94 -11.07 7.81
CA VAL A 148 9.64 -9.82 7.45
C VAL A 148 9.16 -9.35 6.08
N SER A 149 8.29 -8.36 6.12
CA SER A 149 7.88 -7.55 4.98
C SER A 149 8.10 -6.08 5.36
N ARG A 150 8.21 -5.21 4.35
CA ARG A 150 8.42 -3.77 4.57
C ARG A 150 7.35 -3.14 5.47
N HIS A 151 6.08 -3.54 5.27
CA HIS A 151 4.98 -3.07 6.12
C HIS A 151 4.99 -3.71 7.52
N ASN A 152 5.45 -4.96 7.66
CA ASN A 152 5.53 -5.62 8.96
C ASN A 152 6.62 -5.02 9.86
N LEU A 153 7.73 -4.52 9.29
CA LEU A 153 8.75 -3.78 10.04
C LEU A 153 8.19 -2.47 10.62
N ILE A 154 7.47 -1.69 9.82
CA ILE A 154 6.81 -0.46 10.29
C ILE A 154 5.70 -0.79 11.30
N HIS A 155 4.94 -1.85 11.06
CA HIS A 155 3.91 -2.34 11.99
C HIS A 155 4.52 -2.73 13.35
N ALA A 156 5.69 -3.36 13.37
CA ALA A 156 6.40 -3.71 14.60
C ALA A 156 6.81 -2.46 15.39
N ALA A 157 7.42 -1.47 14.73
CA ALA A 157 7.78 -0.20 15.36
C ALA A 157 6.55 0.50 15.99
N LEU A 158 5.43 0.54 15.28
CA LEU A 158 4.18 1.11 15.80
C LEU A 158 3.58 0.29 16.94
N THR A 159 3.68 -1.04 16.91
CA THR A 159 3.20 -1.92 17.98
C THR A 159 4.00 -1.72 19.27
N GLN A 160 5.30 -1.46 19.15
CA GLN A 160 6.19 -1.11 20.26
C GLN A 160 6.04 0.36 20.72
N ARG A 161 5.08 1.11 20.17
CA ARG A 161 4.86 2.54 20.46
C ARG A 161 6.10 3.41 20.19
N ARG A 162 6.81 3.12 19.09
CA ARG A 162 7.96 3.90 18.59
C ARG A 162 7.60 4.64 17.29
N PRO A 163 6.77 5.70 17.37
CA PRO A 163 6.38 6.48 16.20
C PRO A 163 7.55 7.28 15.60
N ASP A 164 8.57 7.59 16.41
CA ASP A 164 9.85 8.16 15.97
C ASP A 164 10.55 7.23 14.97
N VAL A 165 10.69 5.96 15.33
CA VAL A 165 11.31 4.92 14.49
C VAL A 165 10.47 4.66 13.24
N ALA A 166 9.14 4.59 13.39
CA ALA A 166 8.24 4.43 12.25
C ALA A 166 8.32 5.61 11.26
N THR A 167 8.49 6.84 11.75
CA THR A 167 8.68 8.03 10.90
C THR A 167 10.01 7.98 10.15
N GLU A 168 11.11 7.62 10.83
CA GLU A 168 12.42 7.43 10.19
C GLU A 168 12.33 6.37 9.08
N MET A 169 11.70 5.23 9.37
CA MET A 169 11.44 4.18 8.37
C MET A 169 10.67 4.66 7.13
N LEU A 170 9.61 5.44 7.33
CA LEU A 170 8.81 5.99 6.23
C LEU A 170 9.59 7.00 5.38
N SER A 171 10.62 7.65 5.94
CA SER A 171 11.51 8.54 5.18
C SER A 171 12.42 7.79 4.21
N HIS A 172 12.79 6.55 4.56
CA HIS A 172 13.60 5.67 3.71
C HIS A 172 12.76 4.84 2.73
N PHE A 173 11.50 4.58 3.06
CA PHE A 173 10.69 3.63 2.30
C PHE A 173 9.32 4.16 1.86
N ARG A 174 9.04 4.05 0.55
CA ARG A 174 7.76 4.45 -0.05
C ARG A 174 6.71 3.36 0.09
N ILE A 175 5.75 3.56 0.98
CA ILE A 175 4.57 2.70 1.10
C ILE A 175 3.51 3.04 0.05
N SER A 176 2.70 2.05 -0.33
CA SER A 176 1.49 2.20 -1.15
C SER A 176 0.26 2.57 -0.31
N ARG A 177 -0.84 2.99 -0.96
CA ARG A 177 -2.11 3.32 -0.28
C ARG A 177 -2.70 2.13 0.48
N SER A 178 -2.56 0.91 -0.04
CA SER A 178 -3.04 -0.31 0.62
C SER A 178 -2.21 -0.63 1.86
N GLU A 179 -0.88 -0.49 1.80
CA GLU A 179 0.00 -0.65 2.95
C GLU A 179 -0.30 0.41 4.02
N ALA A 180 -0.51 1.69 3.63
CA ALA A 180 -0.91 2.75 4.54
C ALA A 180 -2.26 2.47 5.23
N ALA A 181 -3.23 1.90 4.49
CA ALA A 181 -4.52 1.52 5.06
C ALA A 181 -4.41 0.41 6.12
N VAL A 182 -3.47 -0.53 5.95
CA VAL A 182 -3.20 -1.59 6.95
C VAL A 182 -2.51 -1.01 8.19
N LEU A 183 -1.63 -0.03 8.03
CA LEU A 183 -0.92 0.63 9.14
C LEU A 183 -1.80 1.64 9.90
N TRP A 184 -2.83 2.19 9.25
CA TRP A 184 -3.67 3.25 9.80
C TRP A 184 -4.25 2.97 11.20
N PRO A 185 -4.77 1.76 11.53
CA PRO A 185 -5.29 1.46 12.86
C PRO A 185 -4.25 1.53 13.99
N LEU A 186 -2.96 1.41 13.66
CA LEU A 186 -1.88 1.62 14.61
C LEU A 186 -1.45 3.08 14.65
N MET A 187 -1.32 3.73 13.49
CA MET A 187 -0.99 5.15 13.40
C MET A 187 -1.99 6.02 14.15
N SER A 188 -3.29 5.73 14.06
CA SER A 188 -4.35 6.48 14.74
C SER A 188 -4.36 6.34 16.27
N LYS A 189 -3.50 5.49 16.84
CA LYS A 189 -3.28 5.41 18.29
C LYS A 189 -2.19 6.38 18.79
N CYS A 190 -1.44 6.97 17.88
CA CYS A 190 -0.41 7.97 18.18
C CYS A 190 -1.03 9.36 18.37
N THR A 191 -0.25 10.31 18.86
CA THR A 191 -0.62 11.73 18.88
C THR A 191 -0.79 12.28 17.47
N TRP A 192 -1.53 13.37 17.33
CA TRP A 192 -1.74 13.95 16.00
C TRP A 192 -0.45 14.50 15.40
N GLU A 193 0.50 14.98 16.22
CA GLU A 193 1.82 15.44 15.79
C GLU A 193 2.63 14.29 15.19
N GLU A 194 2.63 13.13 15.84
CA GLU A 194 3.31 11.92 15.37
C GLU A 194 2.67 11.42 14.06
N VAL A 195 1.34 11.42 13.98
CA VAL A 195 0.63 11.05 12.74
C VAL A 195 0.97 12.02 11.62
N LEU A 196 0.98 13.34 11.89
CA LEU A 196 1.36 14.35 10.91
C LEU A 196 2.80 14.14 10.42
N GLY A 197 3.73 13.82 11.32
CA GLY A 197 5.11 13.47 10.99
C GLY A 197 5.19 12.26 10.05
N MET A 198 4.51 11.17 10.37
CA MET A 198 4.50 9.95 9.56
C MET A 198 3.89 10.16 8.17
N ILE A 199 2.72 10.79 8.07
CA ILE A 199 2.07 11.00 6.76
C ILE A 199 2.87 11.97 5.88
N SER A 200 3.66 12.88 6.48
CA SER A 200 4.53 13.80 5.74
C SER A 200 5.71 13.09 5.08
N MET A 201 6.12 11.92 5.60
CA MET A 201 7.15 11.08 4.99
C MET A 201 6.59 10.17 3.89
N CYS A 202 5.27 10.02 3.81
CA CYS A 202 4.63 9.16 2.82
C CYS A 202 4.47 9.85 1.45
N PRO A 203 4.50 9.10 0.33
CA PRO A 203 4.08 9.64 -0.95
C PRO A 203 2.63 10.14 -0.89
N LYS A 204 2.34 11.30 -1.50
CA LYS A 204 1.00 11.91 -1.49
C LYS A 204 -0.11 10.92 -1.87
N ALA A 205 0.10 10.12 -2.91
CA ALA A 205 -0.89 9.14 -3.41
C ALA A 205 -1.15 7.98 -2.44
N SER A 206 -0.30 7.79 -1.43
CA SER A 206 -0.43 6.71 -0.44
C SER A 206 -1.16 7.15 0.83
N VAL A 207 -1.22 8.46 1.11
CA VAL A 207 -1.81 8.96 2.35
C VAL A 207 -3.34 8.88 2.28
N PRO A 208 -4.01 8.26 3.28
CA PRO A 208 -5.47 8.25 3.36
C PRO A 208 -5.98 9.57 3.95
N TYR A 209 -5.92 10.68 3.19
CA TYR A 209 -6.26 12.03 3.67
C TYR A 209 -7.67 12.13 4.28
N ASN A 210 -8.65 11.42 3.72
CA ASN A 210 -10.02 11.37 4.23
C ASN A 210 -10.14 10.79 5.64
N ALA A 211 -9.18 9.96 6.09
CA ALA A 211 -9.12 9.45 7.45
C ALA A 211 -8.13 10.25 8.31
N ALA A 212 -6.99 10.62 7.73
CA ALA A 212 -5.89 11.25 8.47
C ALA A 212 -6.17 12.69 8.88
N LEU A 213 -6.67 13.54 7.98
CA LEU A 213 -6.88 14.94 8.29
C LEU A 213 -7.99 15.15 9.33
N PRO A 214 -9.16 14.48 9.25
CA PRO A 214 -10.17 14.59 10.29
C PRO A 214 -9.67 14.09 11.65
N PHE A 215 -8.87 13.03 11.68
CA PHE A 215 -8.24 12.54 12.92
C PHE A 215 -7.34 13.62 13.52
N ILE A 216 -6.43 14.21 12.73
CA ILE A 216 -5.49 15.23 13.20
C ILE A 216 -6.23 16.45 13.75
N LEU A 217 -7.25 16.93 13.03
CA LEU A 217 -8.05 18.09 13.43
C LEU A 217 -8.82 17.82 14.73
N ARG A 218 -9.55 16.70 14.80
CA ARG A 218 -10.35 16.32 15.98
C ARG A 218 -9.49 15.99 17.21
N SER A 219 -8.24 15.62 17.00
CA SER A 219 -7.29 15.34 18.08
C SER A 219 -6.61 16.60 18.63
N GLY A 220 -6.95 17.79 18.14
CA GLY A 220 -6.54 19.08 18.71
C GLY A 220 -5.65 19.94 17.82
N CYS A 221 -5.30 19.50 16.61
CA CYS A 221 -4.57 20.35 15.67
C CYS A 221 -5.49 21.46 15.14
N SER A 222 -5.05 22.71 15.26
CA SER A 222 -5.78 23.83 14.68
C SER A 222 -5.79 23.73 13.15
N LEU A 223 -6.92 24.06 12.55
CA LEU A 223 -7.11 24.03 11.12
C LEU A 223 -6.16 24.98 10.35
N GLN A 224 -5.79 26.12 10.94
CA GLN A 224 -4.75 27.00 10.41
C GLN A 224 -3.39 26.29 10.31
N ARG A 225 -2.87 25.74 11.42
CA ARG A 225 -1.58 25.04 11.46
C ARG A 225 -1.51 23.88 10.47
N LEU A 226 -2.60 23.10 10.36
CA LEU A 226 -2.64 21.99 9.41
C LEU A 226 -2.63 22.50 7.96
N SER A 227 -3.35 23.60 7.67
CA SER A 227 -3.37 24.20 6.33
C SER A 227 -2.00 24.71 5.91
N GLU A 228 -1.30 25.42 6.80
CA GLU A 228 0.06 25.92 6.54
C GLU A 228 1.04 24.77 6.23
N HIS A 229 0.95 23.67 6.99
CA HIS A 229 1.76 22.48 6.74
C HIS A 229 1.46 21.84 5.38
N LEU A 230 0.18 21.69 5.03
CA LEU A 230 -0.24 21.11 3.75
C LEU A 230 0.09 22.01 2.55
N GLU A 231 0.11 23.33 2.74
CA GLU A 231 0.57 24.31 1.76
C GLU A 231 2.08 24.17 1.51
N GLN A 232 2.88 24.08 2.57
CA GLN A 232 4.32 23.83 2.46
C GLN A 232 4.63 22.50 1.76
N ALA A 233 3.83 21.46 2.04
CA ALA A 233 3.91 20.17 1.36
C ALA A 233 3.38 20.18 -0.09
N ARG A 234 2.81 21.31 -0.55
CA ARG A 234 2.23 21.50 -1.89
C ARG A 234 1.15 20.48 -2.25
N VAL A 235 0.38 20.04 -1.26
CA VAL A 235 -0.67 19.02 -1.46
C VAL A 235 -2.07 19.61 -1.60
N LEU A 236 -2.26 20.90 -1.28
CA LEU A 236 -3.54 21.61 -1.39
C LEU A 236 -4.09 21.73 -2.83
N GLY A 237 -3.30 21.41 -3.86
CA GLY A 237 -3.78 21.32 -5.24
C GLY A 237 -4.76 20.16 -5.52
N ASP A 238 -5.24 19.47 -4.48
CA ASP A 238 -5.98 18.22 -4.59
C ASP A 238 -7.27 18.25 -3.79
N SER A 239 -8.38 17.92 -4.44
CA SER A 239 -9.68 17.86 -3.80
C SER A 239 -9.73 16.83 -2.67
N GLU A 240 -8.97 15.73 -2.75
CA GLU A 240 -8.93 14.72 -1.67
C GLU A 240 -8.29 15.27 -0.37
N VAL A 241 -7.51 16.35 -0.47
CA VAL A 241 -6.90 17.02 0.67
C VAL A 241 -7.79 18.17 1.16
N VAL A 242 -8.38 18.93 0.23
CA VAL A 242 -9.21 20.10 0.56
C VAL A 242 -10.57 19.69 1.14
N ALA A 243 -11.18 18.61 0.63
CA ALA A 243 -12.52 18.19 1.06
C ALA A 243 -12.62 17.88 2.57
N PRO A 244 -11.68 17.13 3.19
CA PRO A 244 -11.71 16.90 4.63
C PRO A 244 -11.52 18.18 5.47
N LEU A 245 -10.69 19.13 5.02
CA LEU A 245 -10.50 20.43 5.69
C LEU A 245 -11.79 21.25 5.65
N LEU A 246 -12.43 21.28 4.49
CA LEU A 246 -13.69 21.98 4.26
C LEU A 246 -14.83 21.37 5.09
N GLY A 247 -14.91 20.04 5.16
CA GLY A 247 -15.87 19.33 6.00
C GLY A 247 -15.71 19.71 7.48
N TYR A 248 -14.48 19.69 8.00
CA TYR A 248 -14.23 20.10 9.38
C TYR A 248 -14.55 21.58 9.63
N ALA A 249 -14.23 22.48 8.70
CA ALA A 249 -14.57 23.90 8.83
C ALA A 249 -16.08 24.14 8.90
N VAL A 250 -16.88 23.36 8.16
CA VAL A 250 -18.35 23.38 8.27
C VAL A 250 -18.81 22.85 9.64
N GLU A 251 -18.21 21.75 10.13
CA GLU A 251 -18.51 21.19 11.46
C GLU A 251 -18.23 22.20 12.59
N THR A 252 -17.14 22.97 12.50
CA THR A 252 -16.76 23.99 13.50
C THR A 252 -17.33 25.38 13.22
N GLU A 253 -18.18 25.52 12.20
CA GLU A 253 -18.79 26.78 11.78
C GLU A 253 -17.78 27.91 11.43
N ASP A 254 -16.58 27.56 10.94
CA ASP A 254 -15.59 28.53 10.43
C ASP A 254 -15.93 28.94 8.98
N TRP A 255 -16.96 29.77 8.85
CA TRP A 255 -17.46 30.21 7.55
C TRP A 255 -16.44 31.03 6.74
N SER A 256 -15.51 31.70 7.43
CA SER A 256 -14.43 32.47 6.78
C SER A 256 -13.45 31.54 6.07
N TYR A 257 -13.17 30.38 6.66
CA TYR A 257 -12.35 29.35 6.04
C TYR A 257 -13.11 28.63 4.93
N VAL A 258 -14.40 28.33 5.13
CA VAL A 258 -15.28 27.74 4.09
C VAL A 258 -15.26 28.61 2.82
N GLU A 259 -15.45 29.93 2.94
CA GLU A 259 -15.43 30.83 1.78
C GLU A 259 -14.08 30.81 1.04
N ARG A 260 -12.96 30.84 1.78
CA ARG A 260 -11.62 30.76 1.19
C ARG A 260 -11.39 29.42 0.47
N CYS A 261 -11.78 28.31 1.09
CA CYS A 261 -11.63 26.98 0.49
C CYS A 261 -12.52 26.79 -0.75
N VAL A 262 -13.74 27.31 -0.73
CA VAL A 262 -14.60 27.29 -1.93
C VAL A 262 -13.97 28.12 -3.06
N GLY A 263 -13.34 29.27 -2.75
CA GLY A 263 -12.53 30.00 -3.71
C GLY A 263 -11.38 29.15 -4.28
N HIS A 264 -10.60 28.54 -3.40
CA HIS A 264 -9.48 27.66 -3.79
C HIS A 264 -9.92 26.46 -4.64
N LEU A 265 -11.11 25.89 -4.40
CA LEU A 265 -11.68 24.82 -5.23
C LEU A 265 -11.93 25.27 -6.68
N VAL A 266 -12.21 26.56 -6.92
CA VAL A 266 -12.28 27.14 -8.27
C VAL A 266 -10.87 27.22 -8.87
N ASP A 267 -9.88 27.67 -8.10
CA ASP A 267 -8.49 27.83 -8.56
C ASP A 267 -7.88 26.50 -9.00
N ILE A 268 -8.20 25.40 -8.31
CA ILE A 268 -7.76 24.04 -8.68
C ILE A 268 -8.70 23.35 -9.69
N GLY A 269 -9.71 24.06 -10.22
CA GLY A 269 -10.61 23.60 -11.28
C GLY A 269 -11.59 22.51 -10.86
N LYS A 270 -11.90 22.38 -9.57
CA LYS A 270 -12.81 21.35 -9.05
C LYS A 270 -14.27 21.77 -9.09
N ILE A 271 -14.54 23.05 -8.92
CA ILE A 271 -15.87 23.64 -9.11
C ILE A 271 -15.77 24.84 -10.06
N THR A 272 -16.90 25.23 -10.66
CA THR A 272 -16.92 26.40 -11.55
C THR A 272 -17.06 27.71 -10.76
N ALA A 273 -16.55 28.81 -11.31
CA ALA A 273 -16.74 30.15 -10.74
C ALA A 273 -18.23 30.48 -10.54
N SER A 274 -19.08 30.07 -11.50
CA SER A 274 -20.54 30.25 -11.38
C SER A 274 -21.14 29.49 -10.20
N ALA A 275 -20.70 28.24 -9.95
CA ALA A 275 -21.15 27.47 -8.78
C ALA A 275 -20.72 28.14 -7.48
N ARG A 276 -19.49 28.64 -7.41
CA ARG A 276 -19.00 29.43 -6.27
C ARG A 276 -19.84 30.69 -6.04
N ASP A 277 -20.13 31.46 -7.08
CA ASP A 277 -20.89 32.71 -6.95
C ASP A 277 -22.35 32.44 -6.55
N ALA A 278 -22.97 31.39 -7.09
CA ALA A 278 -24.31 30.94 -6.69
C ALA A 278 -24.33 30.48 -5.23
N PHE A 279 -23.34 29.70 -4.80
CA PHE A 279 -23.18 29.29 -3.40
C PHE A 279 -23.04 30.51 -2.47
N SER A 280 -22.18 31.46 -2.80
CA SER A 280 -22.00 32.70 -2.03
C SER A 280 -23.30 33.52 -1.94
N ASN A 281 -24.04 33.62 -3.05
CA ASN A 281 -25.34 34.30 -3.06
C ASN A 281 -26.37 33.61 -2.16
N LEU A 282 -26.48 32.28 -2.24
CA LEU A 282 -27.36 31.49 -1.36
C LEU A 282 -26.95 31.65 0.11
N CYS A 283 -25.65 31.63 0.42
CA CYS A 283 -25.16 31.84 1.78
C CYS A 283 -25.52 33.23 2.31
N ARG A 284 -25.44 34.27 1.47
CA ARG A 284 -25.86 35.63 1.85
C ARG A 284 -27.36 35.74 2.10
N LEU A 285 -28.19 35.01 1.34
CA LEU A 285 -29.65 35.07 1.46
C LEU A 285 -30.20 34.23 2.61
N HIS A 286 -29.69 33.01 2.80
CA HIS A 286 -30.28 32.01 3.72
C HIS A 286 -29.37 31.68 4.91
N GLY A 287 -28.14 32.18 4.93
CA GLY A 287 -27.11 31.89 5.93
C GLY A 287 -26.26 30.66 5.56
N PRO A 288 -24.93 30.69 5.74
CA PRO A 288 -24.02 29.64 5.30
C PRO A 288 -24.30 28.29 5.96
N LYS A 289 -24.67 28.29 7.25
CA LYS A 289 -25.06 27.08 7.99
C LYS A 289 -26.22 26.34 7.33
N ARG A 290 -27.28 27.05 6.96
CA ARG A 290 -28.49 26.46 6.35
C ARG A 290 -28.19 25.90 4.97
N VAL A 291 -27.40 26.61 4.17
CA VAL A 291 -26.99 26.15 2.83
C VAL A 291 -26.14 24.88 2.93
N CYS A 292 -25.12 24.87 3.78
CA CYS A 292 -24.24 23.71 3.95
C CYS A 292 -25.00 22.49 4.46
N LEU A 293 -25.91 22.67 5.43
CA LEU A 293 -26.76 21.58 5.92
C LEU A 293 -27.65 21.00 4.82
N ARG A 294 -28.29 21.84 3.99
CA ARG A 294 -29.09 21.35 2.86
C ARG A 294 -28.26 20.59 1.82
N LEU A 295 -27.05 21.06 1.52
CA LEU A 295 -26.14 20.33 0.62
C LEU A 295 -25.81 18.94 1.18
N LEU A 296 -25.52 18.84 2.48
CA LEU A 296 -25.27 17.57 3.15
C LEU A 296 -26.49 16.64 3.14
N GLU A 297 -27.70 17.17 3.38
CA GLU A 297 -28.96 16.40 3.29
C GLU A 297 -29.20 15.82 1.89
N HIS A 298 -28.77 16.54 0.84
CA HIS A 298 -28.82 16.10 -0.54
C HIS A 298 -27.63 15.23 -0.97
N GLN A 299 -26.73 14.86 -0.04
CA GLN A 299 -25.50 14.11 -0.29
C GLN A 299 -24.55 14.79 -1.29
N VAL A 300 -24.56 16.12 -1.32
CA VAL A 300 -23.68 16.91 -2.18
C VAL A 300 -22.48 17.39 -1.37
N GLU A 301 -21.29 16.94 -1.74
CA GLU A 301 -20.05 17.45 -1.17
C GLU A 301 -19.73 18.84 -1.74
N LEU A 302 -19.30 19.77 -0.89
CA LEU A 302 -18.87 21.11 -1.30
C LEU A 302 -17.70 21.07 -2.30
N SER A 303 -16.84 20.06 -2.19
CA SER A 303 -15.69 19.81 -3.08
C SER A 303 -16.09 19.43 -4.51
N SER A 304 -17.33 19.02 -4.75
CA SER A 304 -17.83 18.58 -6.04
C SER A 304 -19.16 19.24 -6.43
N MET A 305 -19.54 20.33 -5.76
CA MET A 305 -20.83 20.97 -5.99
C MET A 305 -20.94 21.57 -7.40
N THR A 306 -22.12 21.44 -7.99
CA THR A 306 -22.45 22.01 -9.29
C THR A 306 -23.59 23.03 -9.21
N MET A 307 -23.79 23.81 -10.27
CA MET A 307 -24.94 24.72 -10.37
C MET A 307 -26.28 24.00 -10.21
N LYS A 308 -26.41 22.79 -10.78
CA LYS A 308 -27.64 22.00 -10.68
C LYS A 308 -27.93 21.59 -9.24
N ASP A 309 -26.90 21.23 -8.49
CA ASP A 309 -27.05 20.87 -7.09
C ASP A 309 -27.56 22.06 -6.28
N LEU A 310 -26.97 23.24 -6.49
CA LEU A 310 -27.35 24.48 -5.80
C LEU A 310 -28.78 24.93 -6.15
N GLU A 311 -29.20 24.81 -7.41
CA GLU A 311 -30.58 25.09 -7.84
C GLU A 311 -31.59 24.11 -7.23
N SER A 312 -31.17 22.88 -6.93
CA SER A 312 -32.04 21.84 -6.39
C SER A 312 -32.35 22.00 -4.89
N LEU A 313 -31.62 22.86 -4.17
CA LEU A 313 -31.70 22.97 -2.70
C LEU A 313 -33.04 23.54 -2.18
N ARG A 314 -33.87 24.15 -3.05
CA ARG A 314 -35.21 24.71 -2.71
C ARG A 314 -35.21 25.51 -1.39
N LEU A 315 -34.23 26.40 -1.23
CA LEU A 315 -33.90 27.10 0.01
C LEU A 315 -34.77 28.31 0.35
#